data_AF-A0A2E0HP10-F1
#
_entry.id   AF-A0A2E0HP10-F1
#
_cell.length_a   1.000
_cell.length_b   1.000
_cell.length_c   1.000
_cell.angle_alpha   90.00
_cell.angle_beta   90.00
_cell.angle_gamma   90.00
#
_symmetry.space_group_name_H-M   'P 1'
#
loop_
_entity.id
_entity.type
_entity.pdbx_description
1 polymer ?
#
loop_
_entity_poly.entity_id
_entity_poly.type
_entity_poly.pdbx_seq_one_letter_code
_entity_poly.pdbx_strand_id
1 'polypeptide(L)'
;MPTDIIEIEIPNSPLPDLVTWLPIEGKKVDFASLTWQGKSEKLMCTHPKNHAILNTMIEMISSAKHSVFLFNWMLNHPKIEKSLIDAAKRLNGRVHVLTTLGTNIFSRYSDEEQAKKDLARLQNLAGNGVYIRLHPESHAKFLIADDELLITSANIVKTSLEQNIETGIRVNDSSTVRSLHSFFSYLWLHEANQHIRPSKKDPRLGNPWSQSDKPSPPVASEKAIWTLHNKRMSLAKAIIDTIRSAKKTLRISTYVLSNADSGIGNQLIEELVSASKKGVSITILYHATRKAIGRPPREHEATGFIRLMSCKGVSIRGHPDLHAKHVIADNHSGLLFTANLDGSHGLNTGIEVGTHLSKEASQSLAEWHDNLFDSFPLELVYSPTSTDLANRQGTKLLELNTILLCSGREYAEVRTRISSLTESPVILCMRENRWIPPETKKDRKKPKPYESRVTIPSIKSGYLVGGLHMVQEGDIFKAELYNSSNFGLHHAHVKPGKYSIELIRPFSDDKVLEMIELHLPAPEKGVLLKEIIDTLKEATAHPELEIKFPLTPTGLAEYVNKNTNKGLLRTHELLGQKLMPVLSLVEAAELVKGIIYSGDKQEMQKILDQSKKPHNFTISNNLIKKLKKLLPEDISEE
;
A
#
# COMPACT_ATOMS: atom_id res chain seq x y z
N MET A 1 -38.86 -8.22 -19.83
CA MET A 1 -38.65 -7.19 -18.79
C MET A 1 -38.37 -5.88 -19.50
N PRO A 2 -38.83 -4.71 -19.01
CA PRO A 2 -38.49 -3.43 -19.61
C PRO A 2 -36.98 -3.20 -19.55
N THR A 3 -36.42 -2.69 -20.63
CA THR A 3 -34.99 -2.38 -20.75
C THR A 3 -34.85 -0.89 -21.03
N ASP A 4 -34.05 -0.19 -20.23
CA ASP A 4 -33.57 1.14 -20.60
C ASP A 4 -32.16 0.99 -21.18
N ILE A 5 -31.84 1.84 -22.15
CA ILE A 5 -30.48 1.97 -22.69
C ILE A 5 -29.83 3.20 -22.06
N ILE A 6 -28.64 3.02 -21.49
CA ILE A 6 -27.82 4.11 -20.96
C ILE A 6 -26.59 4.23 -21.86
N GLU A 7 -26.50 5.35 -22.57
CA GLU A 7 -25.32 5.71 -23.34
C GLU A 7 -24.33 6.45 -22.45
N ILE A 8 -23.09 5.95 -22.36
CA ILE A 8 -22.00 6.64 -21.67
C ILE A 8 -20.78 6.76 -22.59
N GLU A 9 -20.07 7.88 -22.48
CA GLU A 9 -18.80 8.10 -23.16
C GLU A 9 -17.70 8.23 -22.11
N ILE A 10 -16.79 7.26 -22.10
CA ILE A 10 -15.64 7.26 -21.20
C ILE A 10 -14.49 7.98 -21.91
N PRO A 11 -14.08 9.18 -21.44
CA PRO A 11 -13.01 9.92 -22.08
C PRO A 11 -11.65 9.31 -21.74
N ASN A 12 -10.67 9.43 -22.65
CA ASN A 12 -9.28 9.14 -22.33
C ASN A 12 -8.59 10.36 -21.69
N SER A 13 -9.21 10.92 -20.65
CA SER A 13 -8.70 12.10 -19.96
C SER A 13 -7.62 11.75 -18.94
N PRO A 14 -6.71 12.70 -18.60
CA PRO A 14 -5.81 12.58 -17.46
C PRO A 14 -6.58 12.23 -16.18
N LEU A 15 -6.05 11.30 -15.39
CA LEU A 15 -6.63 10.91 -14.10
C LEU A 15 -6.11 11.89 -13.03
N PRO A 16 -6.90 12.89 -12.61
CA PRO A 16 -6.41 13.93 -11.73
C PRO A 16 -5.87 13.34 -10.42
N ASP A 17 -4.78 13.93 -9.92
CA ASP A 17 -4.14 13.59 -8.65
C ASP A 17 -3.55 12.17 -8.55
N LEU A 18 -3.65 11.36 -9.62
CA LEU A 18 -2.94 10.10 -9.69
C LEU A 18 -1.46 10.35 -9.99
N VAL A 19 -0.61 10.04 -9.02
CA VAL A 19 0.83 9.91 -9.23
C VAL A 19 1.19 8.42 -9.24
N THR A 20 1.96 7.95 -10.21
CA THR A 20 2.36 6.54 -10.22
C THR A 20 3.65 6.29 -11.00
N TRP A 21 4.31 5.18 -10.69
CA TRP A 21 5.47 4.71 -11.45
C TRP A 21 5.03 4.01 -12.73
N LEU A 22 5.66 4.32 -13.85
CA LEU A 22 5.44 3.61 -15.11
C LEU A 22 6.77 3.25 -15.80
N PRO A 23 6.85 2.09 -16.48
CA PRO A 23 8.00 1.70 -17.29
C PRO A 23 8.23 2.64 -18.46
N ILE A 24 9.48 2.96 -18.76
CA ILE A 24 9.88 3.71 -19.95
C ILE A 24 10.29 2.71 -21.03
N GLU A 25 9.72 2.84 -22.23
CA GLU A 25 9.99 1.91 -23.32
C GLU A 25 11.45 1.97 -23.79
N GLY A 26 12.00 0.81 -24.17
CA GLY A 26 13.35 0.71 -24.76
C GLY A 26 14.53 0.95 -23.81
N LYS A 27 14.29 1.31 -22.53
CA LYS A 27 15.36 1.52 -21.56
C LYS A 27 15.97 0.19 -21.12
N LYS A 28 17.27 0.04 -21.41
CA LYS A 28 18.10 -1.02 -20.84
C LYS A 28 18.81 -0.46 -19.62
N VAL A 29 18.86 -1.25 -18.56
CA VAL A 29 19.61 -0.88 -17.36
C VAL A 29 21.09 -0.91 -17.71
N ASP A 30 21.69 0.27 -17.81
CA ASP A 30 23.13 0.44 -17.85
C ASP A 30 23.59 1.13 -16.57
N PHE A 31 24.68 0.61 -16.02
CA PHE A 31 25.27 1.09 -14.79
C PHE A 31 26.56 1.81 -15.16
N ALA A 32 26.45 3.11 -15.43
CA ALA A 32 27.60 3.95 -15.67
C ALA A 32 28.55 3.86 -14.46
N SER A 33 29.84 3.66 -14.72
CA SER A 33 30.85 3.72 -13.65
C SER A 33 31.09 5.17 -13.26
N LEU A 34 31.22 5.42 -11.96
CA LEU A 34 31.73 6.66 -11.40
C LEU A 34 33.16 6.39 -10.95
N THR A 35 34.14 6.96 -11.66
CA THR A 35 35.55 6.81 -11.32
C THR A 35 36.26 8.12 -11.59
N TRP A 36 36.21 9.03 -10.63
CA TRP A 36 36.86 10.32 -10.72
C TRP A 36 37.86 10.48 -9.57
N GLN A 37 39.01 11.07 -9.86
CA GLN A 37 40.09 11.32 -8.91
C GLN A 37 40.58 12.75 -9.08
N GLY A 38 40.41 13.56 -8.04
CA GLY A 38 41.03 14.87 -7.89
C GLY A 38 42.26 14.82 -7.00
N LYS A 39 42.74 16.00 -6.59
CA LYS A 39 43.92 16.15 -5.72
C LYS A 39 43.72 15.54 -4.34
N SER A 40 42.56 15.77 -3.73
CA SER A 40 42.27 15.34 -2.35
C SER A 40 40.99 14.51 -2.21
N GLU A 41 40.37 14.18 -3.32
CA GLU A 41 39.04 13.56 -3.39
C GLU A 41 39.02 12.49 -4.47
N LYS A 42 38.33 11.38 -4.20
CA LYS A 42 38.06 10.31 -5.18
C LYS A 42 36.61 9.90 -5.08
N LEU A 43 35.86 10.05 -6.17
CA LEU A 43 34.49 9.57 -6.29
C LEU A 43 34.47 8.14 -6.80
N MET A 44 33.54 7.36 -6.27
CA MET A 44 33.32 5.98 -6.66
C MET A 44 31.85 5.60 -6.54
N CYS A 45 31.43 4.62 -7.32
CA CYS A 45 30.13 3.97 -7.14
C CYS A 45 30.29 2.46 -7.01
N THR A 46 29.34 1.85 -6.32
CA THR A 46 29.10 0.40 -6.40
C THR A 46 27.84 0.15 -7.22
N HIS A 47 27.83 -0.94 -8.00
CA HIS A 47 26.68 -1.52 -8.69
C HIS A 47 27.00 -3.01 -9.00
N PRO A 48 26.07 -3.83 -9.54
CA PRO A 48 26.29 -5.28 -9.73
C PRO A 48 27.51 -5.70 -10.57
N LYS A 49 28.13 -4.77 -11.30
CA LYS A 49 29.31 -5.01 -12.15
C LYS A 49 30.58 -4.31 -11.61
N ASN A 50 30.49 -3.58 -10.51
CA ASN A 50 31.58 -2.80 -9.93
C ASN A 50 31.42 -2.69 -8.40
N HIS A 51 32.37 -3.24 -7.64
CA HIS A 51 32.33 -3.24 -6.17
C HIS A 51 33.33 -2.23 -5.57
N ALA A 52 33.43 -1.02 -6.14
CA ALA A 52 34.49 -0.07 -5.81
C ALA A 52 34.52 0.34 -4.32
N ILE A 53 33.36 0.49 -3.69
CA ILE A 53 33.25 0.88 -2.27
C ILE A 53 33.79 -0.24 -1.37
N LEU A 54 33.41 -1.50 -1.63
CA LEU A 54 33.91 -2.68 -0.92
C LEU A 54 35.43 -2.77 -1.03
N ASN A 55 35.96 -2.67 -2.25
CA ASN A 55 37.40 -2.77 -2.50
C ASN A 55 38.17 -1.65 -1.80
N THR A 56 37.64 -0.42 -1.85
CA THR A 56 38.26 0.74 -1.18
C THR A 56 38.25 0.58 0.35
N MET A 57 37.16 0.09 0.95
CA MET A 57 37.13 -0.17 2.39
C MET A 57 38.18 -1.21 2.81
N ILE A 58 38.31 -2.31 2.06
CA ILE A 58 39.32 -3.36 2.31
C ILE A 58 40.73 -2.76 2.20
N GLU A 59 40.99 -2.00 1.14
CA GLU A 59 42.27 -1.32 0.91
C GLU A 59 42.64 -0.40 2.07
N MET A 60 41.73 0.49 2.48
CA MET A 60 41.96 1.43 3.59
C MET A 60 42.23 0.70 4.92
N ILE A 61 41.42 -0.30 5.26
CA ILE A 61 41.60 -1.07 6.50
C ILE A 61 42.93 -1.85 6.50
N SER A 62 43.24 -2.51 5.37
CA SER A 62 44.43 -3.36 5.25
C SER A 62 45.73 -2.56 5.20
N SER A 63 45.70 -1.34 4.65
CA SER A 63 46.88 -0.46 4.54
C SER A 63 47.14 0.40 5.78
N ALA A 64 46.13 0.67 6.61
CA ALA A 64 46.23 1.49 7.82
C ALA A 64 47.45 1.14 8.68
N LYS A 65 48.15 2.13 9.24
CA LYS A 65 49.37 1.98 10.04
C LYS A 65 49.17 2.35 11.51
N HIS A 66 48.24 3.23 11.81
CA HIS A 66 48.02 3.74 13.16
C HIS A 66 46.67 3.31 13.72
N SER A 67 45.58 3.57 13.00
CA SER A 67 44.22 3.36 13.53
C SER A 67 43.15 3.23 12.46
N VAL A 68 42.08 2.53 12.81
CA VAL A 68 40.86 2.43 12.01
C VAL A 68 39.65 2.81 12.86
N PHE A 69 38.82 3.72 12.36
CA PHE A 69 37.53 4.09 12.95
C PHE A 69 36.43 3.87 11.93
N LEU A 70 35.47 3.01 12.24
CA LEU A 70 34.37 2.65 11.35
C LEU A 70 33.05 2.99 12.01
N PHE A 71 32.21 3.74 11.31
CA PHE A 71 30.82 3.96 11.67
C PHE A 71 29.95 3.37 10.56
N ASN A 72 29.09 2.40 10.89
CA ASN A 72 28.09 1.91 9.94
C ASN A 72 26.83 1.42 10.64
N TRP A 73 25.66 1.62 10.04
CA TRP A 73 24.40 1.09 10.59
C TRP A 73 24.37 -0.44 10.66
N MET A 74 24.89 -1.13 9.64
CA MET A 74 24.89 -2.59 9.59
C MET A 74 26.27 -3.13 9.22
N LEU A 75 26.79 -4.05 10.04
CA LEU A 75 28.06 -4.74 9.84
C LEU A 75 27.84 -6.24 9.61
N ASN A 76 27.65 -6.61 8.34
CA ASN A 76 27.49 -7.98 7.88
C ASN A 76 28.11 -8.25 6.51
N HIS A 77 29.42 -8.08 6.41
CA HIS A 77 30.18 -8.44 5.22
C HIS A 77 31.48 -9.20 5.56
N PRO A 78 31.59 -10.50 5.24
CA PRO A 78 32.72 -11.35 5.67
C PRO A 78 34.11 -10.81 5.30
N LYS A 79 34.26 -10.20 4.12
CA LYS A 79 35.56 -9.63 3.70
C LYS A 79 35.97 -8.42 4.54
N ILE A 80 35.02 -7.60 4.97
CA ILE A 80 35.29 -6.43 5.81
C ILE A 80 35.59 -6.88 7.23
N GLU A 81 34.81 -7.82 7.76
CA GLU A 81 35.05 -8.40 9.09
C GLU A 81 36.43 -9.03 9.20
N LYS A 82 36.83 -9.82 8.20
CA LYS A 82 38.20 -10.37 8.14
C LYS A 82 39.25 -9.25 8.13
N SER A 83 39.06 -8.22 7.31
CA SER A 83 40.00 -7.09 7.23
C SER A 83 40.11 -6.35 8.57
N LEU A 84 39.01 -6.17 9.31
CA LEU A 84 39.01 -5.55 10.63
C LEU A 84 39.77 -6.41 11.66
N ILE A 85 39.58 -7.74 11.64
CA ILE A 85 40.33 -8.67 12.51
C ILE A 85 41.83 -8.60 12.22
N ASP A 86 42.21 -8.64 10.94
CA ASP A 86 43.61 -8.60 10.53
C ASP A 86 44.26 -7.25 10.91
N ALA A 87 43.53 -6.15 10.73
CA ALA A 87 43.95 -4.83 11.19
C ALA A 87 44.05 -4.75 12.72
N ALA A 88 43.11 -5.33 13.48
CA ALA A 88 43.15 -5.32 14.94
C ALA A 88 44.38 -6.03 15.49
N LYS A 89 44.76 -7.18 14.90
CA LYS A 89 46.00 -7.89 15.23
C LYS A 89 47.23 -7.06 14.93
N ARG A 90 47.29 -6.45 13.73
CA ARG A 90 48.43 -5.65 13.28
C ARG A 90 48.59 -4.33 14.04
N LEU A 91 47.49 -3.67 14.39
CA LEU A 91 47.46 -2.35 15.03
C LEU A 91 47.38 -2.41 16.56
N ASN A 92 47.55 -3.60 17.14
CA ASN A 92 47.44 -3.83 18.58
C ASN A 92 46.10 -3.33 19.19
N GLY A 93 45.00 -3.61 18.50
CA GLY A 93 43.64 -3.28 18.93
C GLY A 93 43.18 -1.84 18.61
N ARG A 94 43.92 -1.03 17.85
CA ARG A 94 43.47 0.33 17.47
C ARG A 94 42.45 0.34 16.33
N VAL A 95 41.42 -0.51 16.44
CA VAL A 95 40.30 -0.63 15.50
C VAL A 95 39.02 -0.42 16.28
N HIS A 96 38.30 0.68 15.98
CA HIS A 96 37.11 1.12 16.68
C HIS A 96 35.90 1.11 15.74
N VAL A 97 34.82 0.47 16.14
CA VAL A 97 33.60 0.30 15.34
C VAL A 97 32.41 0.81 16.13
N LEU A 98 31.74 1.83 15.61
CA LEU A 98 30.40 2.23 16.04
C LEU A 98 29.36 1.63 15.09
N THR A 99 28.43 0.85 15.63
CA THR A 99 27.35 0.23 14.86
C THR A 99 26.05 0.25 15.65
N THR A 100 25.00 -0.39 15.14
CA THR A 100 23.86 -0.81 15.95
C THR A 100 23.69 -2.33 15.88
N LEU A 101 23.01 -2.90 16.87
CA LEU A 101 22.32 -4.19 16.70
C LEU A 101 20.97 -3.80 16.11
N GLY A 102 20.50 -4.46 15.05
CA GLY A 102 19.32 -4.06 14.24
C GLY A 102 17.98 -3.87 14.96
N THR A 103 17.96 -3.79 16.30
CA THR A 103 16.85 -3.47 17.17
C THR A 103 16.76 -1.95 17.41
N ASN A 104 15.94 -1.33 16.54
CA ASN A 104 15.32 0.00 16.56
C ASN A 104 16.12 1.26 16.20
N ILE A 105 15.59 2.07 15.28
CA ILE A 105 14.44 2.97 15.57
C ILE A 105 13.03 2.47 15.15
N PHE A 106 12.83 1.57 14.16
CA PHE A 106 11.47 1.06 13.82
C PHE A 106 11.41 -0.41 13.30
N SER A 107 12.19 -1.34 13.86
CA SER A 107 12.30 -2.72 13.37
C SER A 107 10.98 -3.49 13.46
N ARG A 108 10.21 -3.47 12.37
CA ARG A 108 9.24 -4.51 11.94
C ARG A 108 9.95 -5.74 11.30
N TYR A 109 11.28 -5.86 11.38
CA TYR A 109 12.04 -6.72 10.45
C TYR A 109 13.26 -7.49 11.01
N SER A 110 13.48 -7.56 12.32
CA SER A 110 14.46 -8.51 12.86
C SER A 110 13.73 -9.57 13.68
N ASP A 111 13.63 -10.78 13.15
CA ASP A 111 13.33 -11.95 13.97
C ASP A 111 14.42 -12.07 15.05
N GLU A 112 14.05 -12.43 16.28
CA GLU A 112 14.98 -12.53 17.42
C GLU A 112 16.22 -13.38 17.10
N GLU A 113 16.05 -14.39 16.25
CA GLU A 113 17.13 -15.26 15.77
C GLU A 113 18.20 -14.51 14.96
N GLN A 114 17.82 -13.54 14.12
CA GLN A 114 18.78 -12.74 13.36
C GLN A 114 19.56 -11.80 14.30
N ALA A 115 18.87 -11.18 15.27
CA ALA A 115 19.52 -10.32 16.26
C ALA A 115 20.55 -11.09 17.10
N LYS A 116 20.24 -12.34 17.51
CA LYS A 116 21.19 -13.23 18.20
C LYS A 116 22.41 -13.54 17.33
N LYS A 117 22.20 -13.85 16.05
CA LYS A 117 23.30 -14.12 15.10
C LYS A 117 24.21 -12.91 14.91
N ASP A 118 23.63 -11.72 14.76
CA ASP A 118 24.41 -10.49 14.62
C ASP A 118 25.19 -10.16 15.90
N LEU A 119 24.59 -10.34 17.08
CA LEU A 119 25.30 -10.20 18.35
C LEU A 119 26.48 -11.16 18.46
N ALA A 120 26.29 -12.45 18.13
CA ALA A 120 27.36 -13.45 18.19
C ALA A 120 28.53 -13.10 17.23
N ARG A 121 28.22 -12.59 16.03
CA ARG A 121 29.22 -12.13 15.06
C ARG A 121 30.01 -10.94 15.58
N LEU A 122 29.33 -9.93 16.13
CA LEU A 122 30.00 -8.78 16.73
C LEU A 122 30.82 -9.18 17.97
N GLN A 123 30.37 -10.13 18.78
CA GLN A 123 31.14 -10.70 19.89
C GLN A 123 32.41 -11.39 19.40
N ASN A 124 32.34 -12.12 18.28
CA ASN A 124 33.52 -12.73 17.67
C ASN A 124 34.53 -11.68 17.18
N LEU A 125 34.07 -10.60 16.53
CA LEU A 125 34.93 -9.47 16.16
C LEU A 125 35.61 -8.87 17.40
N ALA A 126 34.84 -8.65 18.47
CA ALA A 126 35.37 -8.13 19.72
C ALA A 126 36.42 -9.05 20.34
N GLY A 127 36.16 -10.36 20.40
CA GLY A 127 37.13 -11.35 20.87
C GLY A 127 38.43 -11.39 20.08
N ASN A 128 38.43 -10.88 18.84
CA ASN A 128 39.61 -10.74 17.98
C ASN A 128 40.29 -9.35 18.09
N GLY A 129 39.92 -8.53 19.06
CA GLY A 129 40.58 -7.26 19.36
C GLY A 129 39.98 -6.03 18.68
N VAL A 130 38.81 -6.15 18.03
CA VAL A 130 38.07 -5.01 17.50
C VAL A 130 37.24 -4.37 18.63
N TYR A 131 37.37 -3.07 18.85
CA TYR A 131 36.51 -2.39 19.82
C TYR A 131 35.18 -2.04 19.19
N ILE A 132 34.09 -2.53 19.79
CA ILE A 132 32.74 -2.28 19.27
C ILE A 132 31.90 -1.57 20.32
N ARG A 133 31.30 -0.45 19.90
CA ARG A 133 30.26 0.26 20.64
C ARG A 133 28.99 0.32 19.82
N LEU A 134 27.85 0.31 20.51
CA LEU A 134 26.55 0.38 19.89
C LEU A 134 25.88 1.71 20.20
N HIS A 135 25.17 2.23 19.22
CA HIS A 135 24.29 3.38 19.37
C HIS A 135 23.01 3.14 18.56
N PRO A 136 21.82 3.25 19.15
CA PRO A 136 20.55 2.90 18.48
C PRO A 136 20.29 3.71 17.22
N GLU A 137 20.73 4.97 17.23
CA GLU A 137 20.52 5.94 16.15
C GLU A 137 21.69 5.99 15.14
N SER A 138 22.57 4.98 15.16
CA SER A 138 23.72 4.88 14.24
C SER A 138 23.27 4.69 12.79
N HIS A 139 23.09 5.76 12.02
CA HIS A 139 22.80 5.65 10.59
C HIS A 139 23.93 6.16 9.67
N ALA A 140 24.90 6.90 10.19
CA ALA A 140 26.07 7.33 9.44
C ALA A 140 26.88 6.13 8.91
N LYS A 141 27.63 6.36 7.83
CA LYS A 141 28.36 5.35 7.06
C LYS A 141 29.67 5.97 6.60
N PHE A 142 30.69 5.86 7.45
CA PHE A 142 32.01 6.37 7.12
C PHE A 142 33.12 5.54 7.78
N LEU A 143 34.30 5.58 7.15
CA LEU A 143 35.51 4.89 7.57
C LEU A 143 36.65 5.90 7.60
N ILE A 144 37.36 5.98 8.71
CA ILE A 144 38.62 6.71 8.83
C ILE A 144 39.73 5.68 9.03
N ALA A 145 40.74 5.74 8.17
CA ALA A 145 41.95 4.94 8.28
C ALA A 145 43.14 5.90 8.21
N ASP A 146 43.84 6.07 9.33
CA ASP A 146 44.86 7.09 9.51
C ASP A 146 44.39 8.50 9.06
N ASP A 147 44.98 9.05 7.99
CA ASP A 147 44.71 10.39 7.46
C ASP A 147 43.71 10.39 6.30
N GLU A 148 42.96 9.31 6.11
CA GLU A 148 42.00 9.15 5.02
C GLU A 148 40.59 8.85 5.53
N LEU A 149 39.61 9.41 4.85
CA LEU A 149 38.19 9.30 5.16
C LEU A 149 37.44 8.76 3.94
N LEU A 150 36.55 7.80 4.13
CA LEU A 150 35.55 7.38 3.17
C LEU A 150 34.16 7.68 3.73
N ILE A 151 33.35 8.44 3.01
CA ILE A 151 31.90 8.59 3.26
C ILE A 151 31.16 7.84 2.16
N THR A 152 30.11 7.09 2.51
CA THR A 152 29.36 6.29 1.54
C THR A 152 27.88 6.17 1.87
N SER A 153 27.03 5.98 0.86
CA SER A 153 25.63 5.61 1.09
C SER A 153 25.45 4.13 1.51
N ALA A 154 26.49 3.30 1.36
CA ALA A 154 26.42 1.85 1.54
C ALA A 154 26.48 1.39 3.01
N ASN A 155 25.55 0.51 3.37
CA ASN A 155 25.70 -0.34 4.55
C ASN A 155 26.77 -1.41 4.32
N ILE A 156 27.41 -1.92 5.36
CA ILE A 156 28.37 -3.03 5.23
C ILE A 156 27.62 -4.36 5.18
N VAL A 157 26.81 -4.56 4.13
CA VAL A 157 26.09 -5.80 3.85
C VAL A 157 26.25 -6.15 2.38
N LYS A 158 26.11 -7.44 2.04
CA LYS A 158 26.28 -7.93 0.66
C LYS A 158 25.44 -7.14 -0.35
N THR A 159 24.16 -6.90 -0.05
CA THR A 159 23.26 -6.18 -0.96
C THR A 159 23.74 -4.76 -1.24
N SER A 160 24.11 -3.97 -0.23
CA SER A 160 24.64 -2.63 -0.46
C SER A 160 26.00 -2.63 -1.18
N LEU A 161 26.93 -3.52 -0.79
CA LEU A 161 28.30 -3.49 -1.29
C LEU A 161 28.52 -4.19 -2.64
N GLU A 162 27.57 -5.01 -3.09
CA GLU A 162 27.69 -5.81 -4.33
C GLU A 162 26.49 -5.69 -5.28
N GLN A 163 25.31 -5.24 -4.83
CA GLN A 163 24.08 -5.28 -5.64
C GLN A 163 23.45 -3.91 -5.88
N ASN A 164 23.45 -3.04 -4.86
CA ASN A 164 22.85 -1.71 -4.97
C ASN A 164 23.72 -0.76 -5.79
N ILE A 165 23.07 0.26 -6.35
CA ILE A 165 23.70 1.47 -6.86
C ILE A 165 23.96 2.39 -5.67
N GLU A 166 25.21 2.45 -5.23
CA GLU A 166 25.66 3.25 -4.08
C GLU A 166 26.75 4.23 -4.52
N THR A 167 26.90 5.34 -3.80
CA THR A 167 27.97 6.33 -4.02
C THR A 167 28.91 6.39 -2.83
N GLY A 168 30.17 6.73 -3.10
CA GLY A 168 31.14 7.02 -2.06
C GLY A 168 32.16 8.06 -2.49
N ILE A 169 32.77 8.70 -1.50
CA ILE A 169 33.89 9.62 -1.68
C ILE A 169 34.99 9.32 -0.68
N ARG A 170 36.21 9.11 -1.18
CA ARG A 170 37.43 9.07 -0.37
C ARG A 170 38.05 10.46 -0.35
N VAL A 171 38.41 10.95 0.82
CA VAL A 171 38.95 12.28 1.07
C VAL A 171 40.21 12.14 1.92
N ASN A 172 41.26 12.86 1.59
CA ASN A 172 42.50 12.94 2.39
C ASN A 172 42.83 14.39 2.84
N ASP A 173 41.87 15.31 2.68
CA ASP A 173 41.96 16.66 3.24
C ASP A 173 41.98 16.58 4.76
N SER A 174 43.09 16.99 5.37
CA SER A 174 43.30 16.80 6.81
C SER A 174 42.30 17.57 7.67
N SER A 175 41.73 18.68 7.18
CA SER A 175 40.73 19.44 7.93
C SER A 175 39.41 18.66 8.05
N THR A 176 38.97 18.08 6.94
CA THR A 176 37.76 17.26 6.84
C THR A 176 37.90 15.96 7.65
N VAL A 177 39.04 15.28 7.51
CA VAL A 177 39.36 14.03 8.23
C VAL A 177 39.38 14.28 9.73
N ARG A 178 40.09 15.32 10.20
CA ARG A 178 40.11 15.68 11.64
C ARG A 178 38.72 16.04 12.16
N SER A 179 37.92 16.78 11.38
CA SER A 179 36.57 17.16 11.80
C SER A 179 35.68 15.95 12.06
N LEU A 180 35.66 14.95 11.15
CA LEU A 180 34.89 13.73 11.35
C LEU A 180 35.52 12.78 12.38
N HIS A 181 36.84 12.79 12.55
CA HIS A 181 37.49 12.06 13.64
C HIS A 181 37.06 12.61 15.00
N SER A 182 37.01 13.94 15.18
CA SER A 182 36.49 14.58 16.39
C SER A 182 35.02 14.25 16.63
N PHE A 183 34.21 14.23 15.56
CA PHE A 183 32.81 13.80 15.65
C PHE A 183 32.68 12.33 16.08
N PHE A 184 33.40 11.41 15.43
CA PHE A 184 33.45 10.00 15.83
C PHE A 184 33.85 9.85 17.29
N SER A 185 34.91 10.55 17.72
CA SER A 185 35.43 10.49 19.09
C SER A 185 34.39 10.95 20.11
N TYR A 186 33.68 12.04 19.80
CA TYR A 186 32.58 12.53 20.64
C TYR A 186 31.47 11.48 20.78
N LEU A 187 31.01 10.90 19.66
CA LEU A 187 29.97 9.87 19.67
C LEU A 187 30.43 8.64 20.43
N TRP A 188 31.66 8.21 20.17
CA TRP A 188 32.29 7.07 20.84
C TRP A 188 32.32 7.26 22.34
N LEU A 189 32.77 8.41 22.83
CA LEU A 189 33.00 8.67 24.26
C LEU A 189 31.72 9.05 25.01
N HIS A 190 30.80 9.79 24.39
CA HIS A 190 29.72 10.49 25.09
C HIS A 190 28.29 10.11 24.67
N GLU A 191 28.07 9.58 23.47
CA GLU A 191 26.72 9.22 22.99
C GLU A 191 26.50 7.69 22.96
N ALA A 192 27.53 6.91 22.65
CA ALA A 192 27.42 5.45 22.52
C ALA A 192 27.07 4.78 23.86
N ASN A 193 25.96 4.04 23.87
CA ASN A 193 25.34 3.60 25.12
C ASN A 193 25.56 2.13 25.48
N GLN A 194 26.16 1.34 24.60
CA GLN A 194 26.49 -0.06 24.87
C GLN A 194 27.85 -0.44 24.28
N HIS A 195 28.45 -1.50 24.84
CA HIS A 195 29.80 -1.95 24.51
C HIS A 195 29.82 -3.47 24.37
N ILE A 196 30.40 -3.97 23.28
CA ILE A 196 30.71 -5.39 23.11
C ILE A 196 32.19 -5.55 23.44
N ARG A 197 32.48 -6.22 24.56
CA ARG A 197 33.81 -6.24 25.18
C ARG A 197 34.68 -7.36 24.59
N PRO A 198 35.93 -7.08 24.17
CA PRO A 198 36.94 -8.10 23.87
C PRO A 198 37.25 -9.01 25.06
N SER A 199 37.24 -8.44 26.27
CA SER A 199 37.45 -9.14 27.55
C SER A 199 36.87 -8.31 28.70
N LYS A 200 36.43 -8.97 29.79
CA LYS A 200 36.01 -8.29 31.03
C LYS A 200 37.14 -7.49 31.71
N LYS A 201 38.40 -7.79 31.39
CA LYS A 201 39.60 -7.22 32.04
C LYS A 201 40.38 -6.22 31.18
N ASP A 202 39.90 -5.81 30.01
CA ASP A 202 40.65 -4.87 29.15
C ASP A 202 40.63 -3.44 29.75
N PRO A 203 41.78 -2.90 30.19
CA PRO A 203 41.85 -1.60 30.87
C PRO A 203 41.68 -0.40 29.93
N ARG A 204 41.72 -0.60 28.60
CA ARG A 204 41.57 0.47 27.59
C ARG A 204 40.14 0.97 27.44
N LEU A 205 39.19 0.38 28.17
CA LEU A 205 37.75 0.60 28.06
C LEU A 205 37.16 1.26 29.31
N GLY A 206 37.83 2.31 29.83
CA GLY A 206 37.31 3.10 30.95
C GLY A 206 35.80 3.36 30.82
N ASN A 207 35.08 3.19 31.92
CA ASN A 207 33.62 3.29 31.99
C ASN A 207 33.25 4.79 31.81
N PRO A 208 32.76 5.26 30.65
CA PRO A 208 32.58 6.70 30.41
C PRO A 208 31.42 7.30 31.22
N TRP A 209 30.59 6.46 31.83
CA TRP A 209 29.34 6.82 32.50
C TRP A 209 29.50 7.61 33.80
N SER A 210 30.73 7.90 34.22
CA SER A 210 30.99 8.68 35.44
C SER A 210 31.45 10.12 35.19
N GLN A 211 31.43 10.62 33.95
CA GLN A 211 31.72 12.04 33.72
C GLN A 211 30.46 12.86 33.97
N SER A 212 30.47 13.65 35.03
CA SER A 212 29.38 14.57 35.42
C SER A 212 29.10 15.63 34.35
N ASP A 213 30.12 15.99 33.56
CA ASP A 213 30.03 16.97 32.50
C ASP A 213 30.03 16.30 31.12
N LYS A 214 28.91 16.37 30.42
CA LYS A 214 28.85 16.01 29.00
C LYS A 214 29.29 17.23 28.17
N PRO A 215 30.42 17.17 27.46
CA PRO A 215 30.83 18.28 26.61
C PRO A 215 29.80 18.53 25.50
N SER A 216 29.79 19.74 24.95
CA SER A 216 28.96 20.04 23.77
C SER A 216 29.47 19.26 22.56
N PRO A 217 28.58 18.79 21.65
CA PRO A 217 29.00 18.16 20.40
C PRO A 217 29.90 19.09 19.59
N PRO A 218 30.92 18.55 18.89
CA PRO A 218 31.81 19.36 18.06
C PRO A 218 31.01 20.12 16.99
N VAL A 219 31.61 21.21 16.50
CA VAL A 219 31.08 22.01 15.41
C VAL A 219 31.66 21.52 14.10
N ALA A 220 30.83 21.47 13.06
CA ALA A 220 31.22 21.10 11.71
C ALA A 220 32.27 22.06 11.13
N SER A 221 33.28 21.49 10.45
CA SER A 221 34.15 22.27 9.56
C SER A 221 33.38 22.73 8.31
N GLU A 222 34.04 23.52 7.44
CA GLU A 222 33.45 23.97 6.19
C GLU A 222 33.04 22.81 5.26
N LYS A 223 33.87 21.76 5.16
CA LYS A 223 33.61 20.63 4.27
C LYS A 223 32.84 19.49 4.92
N ALA A 224 33.20 19.10 6.15
CA ALA A 224 32.52 18.01 6.86
C ALA A 224 31.24 18.49 7.55
N ILE A 225 30.11 17.85 7.26
CA ILE A 225 28.78 18.22 7.76
C ILE A 225 28.07 17.01 8.37
N TRP A 226 27.18 17.23 9.34
CA TRP A 226 26.46 16.14 10.01
C TRP A 226 25.12 16.54 10.61
N THR A 227 24.30 15.53 10.83
CA THR A 227 23.13 15.58 11.72
C THR A 227 23.48 14.80 12.99
N LEU A 228 23.24 15.42 14.15
CA LEU A 228 23.20 14.75 15.46
C LEU A 228 21.90 15.16 16.12
N HIS A 229 20.82 14.45 15.80
CA HIS A 229 19.46 14.83 16.19
C HIS A 229 19.18 16.32 15.90
N ASN A 230 18.45 16.98 16.80
CA ASN A 230 18.25 18.43 16.79
C ASN A 230 19.39 19.22 17.46
N LYS A 231 20.46 18.57 17.96
CA LYS A 231 21.60 19.27 18.60
C LYS A 231 22.52 19.92 17.56
N ARG A 232 22.72 19.27 16.41
CA ARG A 232 23.51 19.75 15.27
C ARG A 232 22.82 19.35 13.97
N MET A 233 22.59 20.30 13.08
CA MET A 233 21.85 20.10 11.82
C MET A 233 22.59 20.74 10.63
N SER A 234 23.93 20.72 10.63
CA SER A 234 24.70 21.32 9.53
C SER A 234 24.48 20.61 8.20
N LEU A 235 24.24 19.29 8.22
CA LEU A 235 23.91 18.52 7.02
C LEU A 235 22.58 18.96 6.40
N ALA A 236 21.49 18.98 7.17
CA ALA A 236 20.18 19.42 6.66
C ALA A 236 20.23 20.86 6.16
N LYS A 237 20.92 21.75 6.89
CA LYS A 237 21.14 23.14 6.46
C LYS A 237 21.88 23.19 5.12
N ALA A 238 22.99 22.46 4.97
CA ALA A 238 23.78 22.45 3.74
C ALA A 238 22.96 21.92 2.54
N ILE A 239 22.14 20.88 2.73
CA ILE A 239 21.25 20.36 1.68
C ILE A 239 20.27 21.44 1.23
N ILE A 240 19.58 22.09 2.18
CA ILE A 240 18.62 23.15 1.88
C ILE A 240 19.28 24.35 1.21
N ASP A 241 20.44 24.78 1.71
CA ASP A 241 21.18 25.91 1.15
C ASP A 241 21.66 25.59 -0.29
N THR A 242 22.08 24.35 -0.56
CA THR A 242 22.44 23.90 -1.91
C THR A 242 21.23 23.98 -2.85
N ILE A 243 20.07 23.46 -2.44
CA ILE A 243 18.82 23.55 -3.21
C ILE A 243 18.44 25.01 -3.49
N ARG A 244 18.49 25.87 -2.46
CA ARG A 244 18.12 27.28 -2.57
C ARG A 244 19.04 28.05 -3.52
N SER A 245 20.32 27.66 -3.58
CA SER A 245 21.35 28.31 -4.40
C SER A 245 21.25 27.99 -5.90
N ALA A 246 20.55 26.91 -6.27
CA ALA A 246 20.43 26.47 -7.66
C ALA A 246 19.72 27.51 -8.53
N LYS A 247 20.29 27.80 -9.70
CA LYS A 247 19.80 28.79 -10.66
C LYS A 247 19.33 28.19 -11.98
N LYS A 248 19.92 27.07 -12.41
CA LYS A 248 19.64 26.44 -13.70
C LYS A 248 19.24 24.98 -13.55
N THR A 249 20.01 24.21 -12.80
CA THR A 249 19.82 22.75 -12.67
C THR A 249 20.01 22.30 -11.24
N LEU A 250 19.21 21.32 -10.83
CA LEU A 250 19.30 20.66 -9.54
C LEU A 250 19.17 19.14 -9.73
N ARG A 251 20.19 18.39 -9.28
CA ARG A 251 20.23 16.92 -9.35
C ARG A 251 20.17 16.35 -7.96
N ILE A 252 19.27 15.40 -7.73
CA ILE A 252 19.05 14.80 -6.41
C ILE A 252 19.01 13.28 -6.52
N SER A 253 19.68 12.59 -5.62
CA SER A 253 19.48 11.15 -5.42
C SER A 253 19.05 10.89 -3.99
N THR A 254 17.99 10.11 -3.80
CA THR A 254 17.56 9.66 -2.48
C THR A 254 16.91 8.28 -2.56
N TYR A 255 17.01 7.52 -1.47
CA TYR A 255 16.31 6.25 -1.33
C TYR A 255 14.84 6.45 -0.97
N VAL A 256 14.53 7.44 -0.14
CA VAL A 256 13.18 7.71 0.37
C VAL A 256 12.92 9.21 0.45
N LEU A 257 11.67 9.59 0.19
CA LEU A 257 11.10 10.93 0.36
C LEU A 257 9.78 10.81 1.14
N SER A 258 9.87 10.61 2.47
CA SER A 258 8.71 10.44 3.35
C SER A 258 8.42 11.66 4.20
N ASN A 259 7.16 11.80 4.66
CA ASN A 259 6.71 12.81 5.64
C ASN A 259 7.05 14.24 5.19
N ALA A 260 6.68 14.50 3.95
CA ALA A 260 6.85 15.75 3.20
C ALA A 260 5.84 16.85 3.60
N ASP A 261 4.96 16.58 4.55
CA ASP A 261 3.85 17.42 4.99
C ASP A 261 4.15 18.21 6.27
N SER A 262 5.22 17.89 6.99
CA SER A 262 5.61 18.58 8.23
C SER A 262 7.12 18.73 8.43
N GLY A 263 7.51 19.61 9.35
CA GLY A 263 8.89 19.78 9.81
C GLY A 263 9.91 20.03 8.69
N ILE A 264 11.08 19.39 8.82
CA ILE A 264 12.18 19.52 7.86
C ILE A 264 11.85 18.92 6.49
N GLY A 265 10.97 17.91 6.46
CA GLY A 265 10.48 17.30 5.21
C GLY A 265 9.66 18.30 4.41
N ASN A 266 8.74 19.03 5.05
CA ASN A 266 7.99 20.09 4.37
C ASN A 266 8.92 21.21 3.89
N GLN A 267 9.87 21.65 4.71
CA GLN A 267 10.83 22.68 4.31
C GLN A 267 11.62 22.26 3.06
N LEU A 268 12.08 21.01 3.01
CA LEU A 268 12.76 20.46 1.83
C LEU A 268 11.87 20.55 0.58
N ILE A 269 10.61 20.12 0.65
CA ILE A 269 9.69 20.19 -0.48
C ILE A 269 9.39 21.64 -0.89
N GLU A 270 9.18 22.56 0.06
CA GLU A 270 8.97 23.98 -0.25
C GLU A 270 10.14 24.60 -1.02
N GLU A 271 11.37 24.24 -0.66
CA GLU A 271 12.57 24.74 -1.35
C GLU A 271 12.70 24.14 -2.76
N LEU A 272 12.35 22.86 -2.96
CA LEU A 272 12.29 22.24 -4.29
C LEU A 272 11.20 22.86 -5.17
N VAL A 273 10.00 23.05 -4.63
CA VAL A 273 8.90 23.74 -5.33
C VAL A 273 9.30 25.17 -5.68
N SER A 274 9.98 25.87 -4.77
CA SER A 274 10.48 27.24 -5.00
C SER A 274 11.55 27.28 -6.07
N ALA A 275 12.47 26.30 -6.11
CA ALA A 275 13.46 26.18 -7.18
C ALA A 275 12.78 25.96 -8.54
N SER A 276 11.80 25.06 -8.62
CA SER A 276 11.04 24.84 -9.86
C SER A 276 10.29 26.10 -10.30
N LYS A 277 9.66 26.85 -9.38
CA LYS A 277 8.99 28.13 -9.69
C LYS A 277 9.95 29.19 -10.24
N LYS A 278 11.24 29.13 -9.89
CA LYS A 278 12.30 29.98 -10.47
C LYS A 278 12.76 29.52 -11.85
N GLY A 279 12.24 28.41 -12.37
CA GLY A 279 12.65 27.82 -13.65
C GLY A 279 13.85 26.89 -13.58
N VAL A 280 14.25 26.45 -12.37
CA VAL A 280 15.33 25.45 -12.21
C VAL A 280 14.82 24.10 -12.71
N SER A 281 15.60 23.44 -13.58
CA SER A 281 15.34 22.06 -14.00
C SER A 281 15.78 21.09 -12.91
N ILE A 282 14.85 20.29 -12.39
CA ILE A 282 15.09 19.37 -11.26
C ILE A 282 14.97 17.93 -11.73
N THR A 283 16.05 17.16 -11.59
CA THR A 283 16.09 15.71 -11.85
C THR A 283 16.31 14.95 -10.55
N ILE A 284 15.49 13.93 -10.31
CA ILE A 284 15.55 13.12 -9.09
C ILE A 284 15.70 11.65 -9.47
N LEU A 285 16.74 11.00 -8.94
CA LEU A 285 16.88 9.55 -8.90
C LEU A 285 16.23 9.02 -7.63
N TYR A 286 15.37 8.03 -7.77
CA TYR A 286 14.60 7.45 -6.67
C TYR A 286 14.65 5.91 -6.63
N HIS A 287 14.54 5.34 -5.44
CA HIS A 287 14.35 3.90 -5.28
C HIS A 287 12.91 3.51 -5.62
N ALA A 288 12.71 2.88 -6.76
CA ALA A 288 11.39 2.44 -7.22
C ALA A 288 11.44 0.99 -7.67
N THR A 289 10.53 0.17 -7.13
CA THR A 289 10.45 -1.25 -7.50
C THR A 289 9.36 -1.47 -8.53
N ARG A 290 9.46 -2.56 -9.30
CA ARG A 290 8.39 -2.99 -10.22
C ARG A 290 7.04 -3.20 -9.53
N LYS A 291 7.04 -3.44 -8.22
CA LYS A 291 5.80 -3.53 -7.43
C LYS A 291 5.06 -2.19 -7.38
N ALA A 292 5.72 -1.05 -7.57
CA ALA A 292 5.08 0.26 -7.53
C ALA A 292 4.41 0.67 -8.86
N ILE A 293 4.60 -0.10 -9.93
CA ILE A 293 4.05 0.20 -11.25
C ILE A 293 2.52 0.26 -11.21
N GLY A 294 1.94 1.36 -11.69
CA GLY A 294 0.49 1.58 -11.73
C GLY A 294 -0.18 1.64 -10.34
N ARG A 295 0.61 1.88 -9.28
CA ARG A 295 0.10 2.11 -7.94
C ARG A 295 0.23 3.59 -7.55
N PRO A 296 -0.73 4.13 -6.79
CA PRO A 296 -0.49 5.35 -6.04
C PRO A 296 0.73 5.19 -5.12
N PRO A 297 1.41 6.28 -4.76
CA PRO A 297 2.53 6.24 -3.82
C PRO A 297 2.06 5.74 -2.46
N ARG A 298 3.00 5.35 -1.60
CA ARG A 298 2.67 5.07 -0.20
C ARG A 298 2.16 6.37 0.44
N GLU A 299 1.26 6.25 1.40
CA GLU A 299 0.62 7.39 2.08
C GLU A 299 1.64 8.44 2.55
N HIS A 300 2.73 8.00 3.18
CA HIS A 300 3.80 8.88 3.67
C HIS A 300 4.67 9.52 2.57
N GLU A 301 4.57 9.08 1.31
CA GLU A 301 5.28 9.66 0.15
C GLU A 301 4.35 10.51 -0.73
N ALA A 302 3.03 10.24 -0.67
CA ALA A 302 2.04 10.74 -1.62
C ALA A 302 2.04 12.27 -1.70
N THR A 303 2.01 12.96 -0.56
CA THR A 303 2.01 14.43 -0.50
C THR A 303 3.24 15.03 -1.17
N GLY A 304 4.44 14.49 -0.89
CA GLY A 304 5.68 14.98 -1.48
C GLY A 304 5.71 14.78 -2.99
N PHE A 305 5.32 13.60 -3.46
CA PHE A 305 5.27 13.29 -4.89
C PHE A 305 4.23 14.11 -5.65
N ILE A 306 3.02 14.29 -5.11
CA ILE A 306 2.00 15.13 -5.74
C ILE A 306 2.55 16.55 -5.90
N ARG A 307 3.03 17.15 -4.81
CA ARG A 307 3.55 18.53 -4.84
C ARG A 307 4.69 18.73 -5.83
N LEU A 308 5.64 17.79 -5.87
CA LEU A 308 6.78 17.86 -6.79
C LEU A 308 6.36 17.63 -8.24
N MET A 309 5.50 16.65 -8.50
CA MET A 309 5.13 16.31 -9.88
C MET A 309 4.09 17.27 -10.49
N SER A 310 3.40 18.07 -9.66
CA SER A 310 2.60 19.21 -10.13
C SER A 310 3.46 20.41 -10.59
N CYS A 311 4.76 20.40 -10.30
CA CYS A 311 5.66 21.49 -10.67
C CYS A 311 6.22 21.34 -12.10
N LYS A 312 6.33 22.45 -12.82
CA LYS A 312 6.96 22.47 -14.16
C LYS A 312 8.48 22.30 -14.03
N GLY A 313 9.06 21.39 -14.80
CA GLY A 313 10.52 21.18 -14.80
C GLY A 313 11.04 20.24 -13.71
N VAL A 314 10.17 19.50 -13.01
CA VAL A 314 10.56 18.38 -12.14
C VAL A 314 10.40 17.07 -12.89
N SER A 315 11.38 16.18 -12.79
CA SER A 315 11.30 14.83 -13.36
C SER A 315 11.97 13.82 -12.44
N ILE A 316 11.30 12.69 -12.20
CA ILE A 316 11.76 11.67 -11.27
C ILE A 316 11.87 10.32 -11.98
N ARG A 317 13.05 9.69 -11.90
CA ARG A 317 13.35 8.39 -12.48
C ARG A 317 13.67 7.38 -11.39
N GLY A 318 13.29 6.12 -11.62
CA GLY A 318 13.28 5.08 -10.60
C GLY A 318 14.06 3.82 -10.98
N HIS A 319 14.83 3.29 -10.04
CA HIS A 319 15.47 1.97 -10.16
C HIS A 319 15.36 1.17 -8.84
N PRO A 320 15.11 -0.16 -8.87
CA PRO A 320 14.94 -0.96 -7.66
C PRO A 320 16.20 -1.06 -6.81
N ASP A 321 17.38 -0.92 -7.42
CA ASP A 321 18.65 -1.06 -6.72
C ASP A 321 19.26 0.29 -6.32
N LEU A 322 18.60 1.43 -6.58
CA LEU A 322 19.13 2.74 -6.19
C LEU A 322 19.19 2.87 -4.66
N HIS A 323 20.35 3.27 -4.15
CA HIS A 323 20.51 3.71 -2.75
C HIS A 323 21.50 4.89 -2.58
N ALA A 324 22.09 5.39 -3.67
CA ALA A 324 22.94 6.59 -3.71
C ALA A 324 22.23 7.86 -3.20
N LYS A 325 23.01 8.79 -2.64
CA LYS A 325 22.51 9.98 -1.92
C LYS A 325 23.39 11.19 -2.18
N HIS A 326 22.83 12.18 -2.86
CA HIS A 326 23.53 13.43 -3.20
C HIS A 326 22.55 14.54 -3.58
N VAL A 327 23.04 15.78 -3.52
CA VAL A 327 22.40 16.96 -4.12
C VAL A 327 23.45 17.80 -4.84
N ILE A 328 23.15 18.26 -6.05
CA ILE A 328 24.07 19.07 -6.86
C ILE A 328 23.33 20.23 -7.50
N ALA A 329 23.76 21.45 -7.22
CA ALA A 329 23.32 22.67 -7.87
C ALA A 329 24.31 23.05 -8.99
N ASP A 330 23.76 23.30 -10.18
CA ASP A 330 24.44 23.95 -11.31
C ASP A 330 25.82 23.35 -11.68
N ASN A 331 25.99 22.03 -11.49
CA ASN A 331 27.22 21.27 -11.72
C ASN A 331 28.45 21.75 -10.93
N HIS A 332 28.29 22.64 -9.95
CA HIS A 332 29.42 23.26 -9.26
C HIS A 332 29.36 23.19 -7.73
N SER A 333 28.18 22.99 -7.15
CA SER A 333 28.01 22.89 -5.70
C SER A 333 27.27 21.60 -5.38
N GLY A 334 28.03 20.59 -4.95
CA GLY A 334 27.52 19.27 -4.64
C GLY A 334 27.78 18.85 -3.21
N LEU A 335 26.90 17.98 -2.70
CA LEU A 335 27.08 17.25 -1.46
C LEU A 335 26.92 15.75 -1.71
N LEU A 336 27.74 14.95 -1.03
CA LEU A 336 27.54 13.51 -0.87
C LEU A 336 27.34 13.21 0.61
N PHE A 337 26.30 12.45 0.94
CA PHE A 337 25.90 12.22 2.33
C PHE A 337 25.26 10.84 2.56
N THR A 338 25.03 10.52 3.83
CA THR A 338 24.49 9.21 4.27
C THR A 338 22.98 9.22 4.53
N ALA A 339 22.41 10.42 4.70
CA ALA A 339 21.01 10.66 5.03
C ALA A 339 20.04 10.39 3.86
N ASN A 340 18.88 9.85 4.18
CA ASN A 340 17.74 9.97 3.27
C ASN A 340 17.19 11.40 3.32
N LEU A 341 16.53 11.82 2.26
CA LEU A 341 15.79 13.07 2.22
C LEU A 341 14.37 12.87 2.78
N ASP A 342 14.27 12.42 4.02
CA ASP A 342 13.00 12.13 4.66
C ASP A 342 12.74 13.00 5.90
N GLY A 343 11.47 13.34 6.14
CA GLY A 343 11.05 14.23 7.21
C GLY A 343 11.01 13.60 8.61
N SER A 344 11.27 12.29 8.72
CA SER A 344 11.23 11.54 9.97
C SER A 344 12.59 11.08 10.48
N HIS A 345 13.54 10.84 9.59
CA HIS A 345 14.84 10.25 9.83
C HIS A 345 15.93 10.94 9.00
N GLY A 346 17.11 11.07 9.60
CA GLY A 346 18.34 11.49 8.94
C GLY A 346 18.55 13.00 8.87
N LEU A 347 17.50 13.79 8.56
CA LEU A 347 17.65 15.25 8.44
C LEU A 347 17.59 16.00 9.79
N ASN A 348 16.68 15.60 10.69
CA ASN A 348 16.48 16.22 12.00
C ASN A 348 16.53 15.23 13.17
N THR A 349 16.70 13.95 12.87
CA THR A 349 16.83 12.85 13.83
C THR A 349 17.93 11.90 13.35
N GLY A 350 18.36 10.97 14.19
CA GLY A 350 19.46 10.08 13.86
C GLY A 350 20.84 10.76 13.87
N ILE A 351 21.83 9.97 13.47
CA ILE A 351 23.21 10.40 13.25
C ILE A 351 23.54 10.18 11.78
N GLU A 352 23.90 11.24 11.07
CA GLU A 352 24.24 11.22 9.64
C GLU A 352 25.43 12.11 9.35
N VAL A 353 26.15 11.83 8.27
CA VAL A 353 27.30 12.64 7.84
C VAL A 353 27.24 12.92 6.35
N GLY A 354 27.98 13.95 5.93
CA GLY A 354 28.23 14.25 4.53
C GLY A 354 29.45 15.13 4.36
N THR A 355 29.75 15.44 3.11
CA THR A 355 30.80 16.39 2.75
C THR A 355 30.37 17.27 1.58
N HIS A 356 30.84 18.52 1.61
CA HIS A 356 30.88 19.34 0.41
C HIS A 356 31.88 18.75 -0.60
N LEU A 357 31.52 18.82 -1.87
CA LEU A 357 32.34 18.37 -2.99
C LEU A 357 33.09 19.57 -3.60
N SER A 358 34.30 19.32 -4.13
CA SER A 358 34.92 20.27 -5.05
C SER A 358 34.04 20.51 -6.29
N LYS A 359 34.35 21.58 -7.04
CA LYS A 359 33.65 21.89 -8.29
C LYS A 359 33.79 20.73 -9.30
N GLU A 360 34.99 20.20 -9.43
CA GLU A 360 35.31 19.12 -10.35
C GLU A 360 34.60 17.80 -9.95
N ALA A 361 34.59 17.47 -8.65
CA ALA A 361 33.82 16.34 -8.14
C ALA A 361 32.31 16.51 -8.38
N SER A 362 31.79 17.72 -8.15
CA SER A 362 30.37 18.04 -8.37
C SER A 362 29.98 17.84 -9.84
N GLN A 363 30.84 18.27 -10.77
CA GLN A 363 30.63 18.09 -12.20
C GLN A 363 30.63 16.60 -12.58
N SER A 364 31.62 15.82 -12.15
CA SER A 364 31.69 14.40 -12.47
C SER A 364 30.53 13.60 -11.86
N LEU A 365 30.07 13.95 -10.66
CA LEU A 365 28.89 13.32 -10.08
C LEU A 365 27.59 13.73 -10.80
N ALA A 366 27.52 14.95 -11.33
CA ALA A 366 26.39 15.41 -12.15
C ALA A 366 26.30 14.65 -13.48
N GLU A 367 27.42 14.48 -14.18
CA GLU A 367 27.49 13.67 -15.41
C GLU A 367 27.08 12.22 -15.14
N TRP A 368 27.52 11.63 -14.03
CA TRP A 368 27.10 10.28 -13.63
C TRP A 368 25.61 10.20 -13.31
N HIS A 369 25.07 11.20 -12.59
CA HIS A 369 23.64 11.29 -12.30
C HIS A 369 22.82 11.34 -13.60
N ASP A 370 23.21 12.16 -14.57
CA ASP A 370 22.49 12.31 -15.84
C ASP A 370 22.48 10.99 -16.63
N ASN A 371 23.62 10.29 -16.68
CA ASN A 371 23.70 8.97 -17.29
C ASN A 371 22.74 7.95 -16.63
N LEU A 372 22.66 7.93 -15.30
CA LEU A 372 21.69 7.08 -14.59
C LEU A 372 20.25 7.53 -14.85
N PHE A 373 19.99 8.82 -14.85
CA PHE A 373 18.66 9.38 -15.08
C PHE A 373 18.13 8.96 -16.45
N ASP A 374 19.01 8.97 -17.45
CA ASP A 374 18.71 8.52 -18.80
C ASP A 374 18.60 6.99 -18.93
N SER A 375 19.23 6.20 -18.06
CA SER A 375 19.19 4.73 -18.12
C SER A 375 18.09 4.09 -17.28
N PHE A 376 17.56 4.80 -16.28
CA PHE A 376 16.62 4.25 -15.32
C PHE A 376 15.29 3.83 -15.97
N PRO A 377 14.76 2.65 -15.62
CA PRO A 377 13.65 2.02 -16.37
C PRO A 377 12.27 2.54 -15.97
N LEU A 378 12.14 3.26 -14.86
CA LEU A 378 10.86 3.77 -14.35
C LEU A 378 10.86 5.29 -14.33
N GLU A 379 9.70 5.88 -14.56
CA GLU A 379 9.45 7.29 -14.27
C GLU A 379 8.22 7.45 -13.39
N LEU A 380 8.23 8.50 -12.58
CA LEU A 380 7.05 8.92 -11.85
C LEU A 380 6.23 9.82 -12.77
N VAL A 381 4.98 9.45 -13.02
CA VAL A 381 4.04 10.16 -13.89
C VAL A 381 2.93 10.76 -13.05
N TYR A 382 2.58 12.01 -13.34
CA TYR A 382 1.44 12.70 -12.76
C TYR A 382 0.30 12.78 -13.76
N SER A 383 -0.90 12.46 -13.27
CA SER A 383 -2.14 12.43 -14.04
C SER A 383 -2.06 11.67 -15.36
N PRO A 384 -1.60 10.40 -15.39
CA PRO A 384 -1.61 9.61 -16.62
C PRO A 384 -3.05 9.37 -17.09
N THR A 385 -3.26 9.12 -18.39
CA THR A 385 -4.56 8.63 -18.88
C THR A 385 -4.72 7.13 -18.60
N SER A 386 -5.95 6.62 -18.63
CA SER A 386 -6.21 5.18 -18.53
C SER A 386 -5.47 4.40 -19.63
N THR A 387 -5.39 4.94 -20.84
CA THR A 387 -4.64 4.33 -21.95
C THR A 387 -3.13 4.32 -21.68
N ASP A 388 -2.56 5.40 -21.14
CA ASP A 388 -1.13 5.45 -20.80
C ASP A 388 -0.76 4.39 -19.76
N LEU A 389 -1.59 4.28 -18.70
CA LEU A 389 -1.43 3.25 -17.68
C LEU A 389 -1.47 1.86 -18.32
N ALA A 390 -2.41 1.60 -19.24
CA ALA A 390 -2.60 0.29 -19.84
C ALA A 390 -1.45 -0.08 -20.79
N ASN A 391 -1.09 0.82 -21.69
CA ASN A 391 0.00 0.62 -22.65
C ASN A 391 1.33 0.33 -21.94
N ARG A 392 1.51 0.89 -20.74
CA ARG A 392 2.72 0.76 -19.93
C ARG A 392 2.57 -0.26 -18.79
N GLN A 393 1.58 -1.15 -18.89
CA GLN A 393 1.35 -2.26 -17.96
C GLN A 393 1.11 -1.84 -16.49
N GLY A 394 0.72 -0.58 -16.26
CA GLY A 394 0.30 -0.06 -14.97
C GLY A 394 -1.13 -0.46 -14.59
N THR A 395 -2.01 -0.62 -15.58
CA THR A 395 -3.39 -1.05 -15.34
C THR A 395 -3.90 -1.96 -16.46
N LYS A 396 -5.12 -2.46 -16.29
CA LYS A 396 -5.90 -3.06 -17.38
C LYS A 396 -7.11 -2.21 -17.71
N LEU A 397 -7.51 -2.28 -18.97
CA LEU A 397 -8.76 -1.71 -19.44
C LEU A 397 -9.82 -2.80 -19.51
N LEU A 398 -11.01 -2.50 -18.98
CA LEU A 398 -12.20 -3.35 -19.06
C LEU A 398 -13.18 -2.74 -20.07
N GLU A 399 -13.73 -3.57 -20.94
CA GLU A 399 -14.87 -3.19 -21.78
C GLU A 399 -16.17 -3.50 -21.05
N LEU A 400 -17.09 -2.53 -21.02
CA LEU A 400 -18.39 -2.63 -20.33
C LEU A 400 -19.54 -3.00 -21.28
N ASN A 401 -19.29 -3.69 -22.40
CA ASN A 401 -20.38 -4.11 -23.31
C ASN A 401 -21.24 -5.16 -22.62
N THR A 402 -22.31 -4.73 -21.94
CA THR A 402 -23.00 -5.59 -20.99
C THR A 402 -24.47 -5.24 -20.80
N ILE A 403 -25.25 -6.28 -20.51
CA ILE A 403 -26.63 -6.21 -20.06
C ILE A 403 -26.61 -6.32 -18.53
N LEU A 404 -27.14 -5.30 -17.84
CA LEU A 404 -27.23 -5.24 -16.39
C LEU A 404 -28.62 -5.58 -15.90
N LEU A 405 -28.70 -6.56 -15.01
CA LEU A 405 -29.88 -6.88 -14.22
C LEU A 405 -29.70 -6.30 -12.82
N CYS A 406 -30.63 -5.45 -12.38
CA CYS A 406 -30.63 -4.90 -11.01
C CYS A 406 -31.99 -5.13 -10.35
N SER A 407 -32.05 -4.99 -9.03
CA SER A 407 -33.33 -5.08 -8.32
C SER A 407 -34.22 -3.87 -8.63
N GLY A 408 -35.54 -4.07 -8.67
CA GLY A 408 -36.48 -2.98 -8.96
C GLY A 408 -36.42 -1.82 -7.97
N ARG A 409 -35.95 -2.07 -6.73
CA ARG A 409 -35.79 -1.05 -5.68
C ARG A 409 -34.53 -0.19 -5.86
N GLU A 410 -33.48 -0.73 -6.47
CA GLU A 410 -32.18 -0.07 -6.62
C GLU A 410 -32.00 0.57 -8.00
N TYR A 411 -32.92 0.30 -8.93
CA TYR A 411 -32.87 0.70 -10.33
C TYR A 411 -32.40 2.15 -10.57
N ALA A 412 -33.02 3.12 -9.89
CA ALA A 412 -32.72 4.54 -10.09
C ALA A 412 -31.30 4.90 -9.63
N GLU A 413 -30.83 4.30 -8.55
CA GLU A 413 -29.49 4.54 -8.02
C GLU A 413 -28.43 3.84 -8.89
N VAL A 414 -28.69 2.61 -9.33
CA VAL A 414 -27.81 1.89 -10.28
C VAL A 414 -27.63 2.68 -11.57
N ARG A 415 -28.73 3.19 -12.16
CA ARG A 415 -28.69 4.07 -13.33
C ARG A 415 -27.83 5.32 -13.11
N THR A 416 -27.98 5.95 -11.94
CA THR A 416 -27.20 7.14 -11.57
C THR A 416 -25.70 6.81 -11.47
N ARG A 417 -25.34 5.70 -10.83
CA ARG A 417 -23.95 5.25 -10.69
C ARG A 417 -23.31 4.90 -12.04
N ILE A 418 -24.03 4.21 -12.93
CA ILE A 418 -23.55 3.93 -14.30
C ILE A 418 -23.24 5.23 -15.04
N SER A 419 -24.14 6.21 -14.94
CA SER A 419 -23.97 7.51 -15.61
C SER A 419 -22.73 8.26 -15.10
N SER A 420 -22.43 8.13 -13.79
CA SER A 420 -21.25 8.75 -13.17
C SER A 420 -19.90 8.14 -13.58
N LEU A 421 -19.88 7.01 -14.30
CA LEU A 421 -18.63 6.41 -14.78
C LEU A 421 -17.89 7.27 -15.79
N THR A 422 -18.59 8.18 -16.46
CA THR A 422 -18.02 9.20 -17.34
C THR A 422 -17.04 10.13 -16.61
N GLU A 423 -17.29 10.39 -15.31
CA GLU A 423 -16.47 11.26 -14.47
C GLU A 423 -15.36 10.48 -13.76
N SER A 424 -15.62 9.22 -13.39
CA SER A 424 -14.67 8.37 -12.67
C SER A 424 -14.72 6.92 -13.17
N PRO A 425 -13.98 6.58 -14.25
CA PRO A 425 -13.99 5.24 -14.85
C PRO A 425 -13.16 4.20 -14.06
N VAL A 426 -13.04 4.38 -12.75
CA VAL A 426 -12.20 3.55 -11.88
C VAL A 426 -12.93 2.28 -11.47
N ILE A 427 -12.24 1.15 -11.58
CA ILE A 427 -12.73 -0.18 -11.20
C ILE A 427 -11.91 -0.70 -10.01
N LEU A 428 -12.62 -1.10 -8.96
CA LEU A 428 -12.06 -1.62 -7.72
C LEU A 428 -12.30 -3.13 -7.67
N CYS A 429 -11.24 -3.91 -7.44
CA CYS A 429 -11.33 -5.35 -7.25
C CYS A 429 -11.64 -5.66 -5.78
N MET A 430 -12.53 -6.62 -5.52
CA MET A 430 -12.85 -7.04 -4.16
C MET A 430 -11.63 -7.63 -3.43
N ARG A 431 -11.47 -7.22 -2.16
CA ARG A 431 -10.31 -7.53 -1.30
C ARG A 431 -10.14 -9.04 -1.03
N GLU A 432 -11.22 -9.82 -1.11
CA GLU A 432 -11.23 -11.25 -0.74
C GLU A 432 -10.37 -12.10 -1.68
N ASN A 433 -10.31 -11.76 -2.96
CA ASN A 433 -9.46 -12.41 -3.97
C ASN A 433 -7.96 -12.28 -3.68
N ARG A 434 -7.58 -11.37 -2.78
CA ARG A 434 -6.18 -11.08 -2.41
C ARG A 434 -5.63 -12.00 -1.32
N TRP A 435 -6.47 -12.83 -0.70
CA TRP A 435 -6.06 -13.69 0.40
C TRP A 435 -5.99 -15.15 -0.08
N ILE A 436 -4.91 -15.84 0.29
CA ILE A 436 -4.83 -17.30 0.27
C ILE A 436 -5.77 -17.77 1.40
N PRO A 437 -6.79 -18.57 1.09
CA PRO A 437 -7.63 -19.18 2.11
C PRO A 437 -6.74 -19.97 3.08
N PRO A 438 -6.99 -19.90 4.41
CA PRO A 438 -6.22 -20.68 5.36
C PRO A 438 -6.43 -22.18 5.09
N GLU A 439 -5.34 -22.96 5.06
CA GLU A 439 -5.40 -24.41 4.85
C GLU A 439 -6.04 -25.13 6.04
N THR A 440 -5.87 -24.56 7.24
CA THR A 440 -6.49 -25.04 8.49
C THR A 440 -7.18 -23.91 9.24
N LYS A 441 -8.12 -24.23 10.15
CA LYS A 441 -8.78 -23.25 11.03
C LYS A 441 -7.80 -22.43 11.90
N LYS A 442 -6.56 -22.90 12.07
CA LYS A 442 -5.52 -22.21 12.86
C LYS A 442 -4.66 -21.28 12.02
N ASP A 443 -4.69 -21.39 10.69
CA ASP A 443 -3.92 -20.54 9.81
C ASP A 443 -4.55 -19.16 9.67
N ARG A 444 -3.72 -18.13 9.71
CA ARG A 444 -4.14 -16.77 9.35
C ARG A 444 -4.24 -16.69 7.82
N LYS A 445 -5.25 -15.97 7.31
CA LYS A 445 -5.29 -15.56 5.89
C LYS A 445 -3.95 -14.92 5.52
N LYS A 446 -3.22 -15.54 4.59
CA LYS A 446 -1.98 -14.98 4.06
C LYS A 446 -2.32 -14.19 2.80
N PRO A 447 -1.78 -12.98 2.58
CA PRO A 447 -1.97 -12.32 1.30
C PRO A 447 -1.32 -13.17 0.20
N LYS A 448 -1.98 -13.33 -0.95
CA LYS A 448 -1.35 -13.92 -2.14
C LYS A 448 -0.06 -13.14 -2.45
N PRO A 449 1.04 -13.81 -2.90
CA PRO A 449 2.16 -13.12 -3.51
C PRO A 449 1.62 -12.14 -4.54
N TYR A 450 2.17 -10.93 -4.59
CA TYR A 450 1.63 -9.91 -5.49
C TYR A 450 1.75 -10.38 -6.93
N GLU A 451 0.64 -10.85 -7.49
CA GLU A 451 0.48 -11.03 -8.92
C GLU A 451 0.65 -9.65 -9.56
N SER A 452 1.46 -9.56 -10.62
CA SER A 452 1.40 -8.39 -11.50
C SER A 452 -0.08 -8.20 -11.83
N ARG A 453 -0.63 -6.98 -11.72
CA ARG A 453 -2.05 -6.67 -11.99
C ARG A 453 -2.48 -6.89 -13.46
N VAL A 454 -1.71 -7.71 -14.17
CA VAL A 454 -1.89 -8.26 -15.51
C VAL A 454 -2.84 -9.47 -15.51
N THR A 455 -3.54 -9.78 -14.41
CA THR A 455 -4.73 -10.64 -14.42
C THR A 455 -5.97 -9.80 -14.13
N ILE A 456 -6.94 -9.79 -15.07
CA ILE A 456 -8.24 -9.18 -14.82
C ILE A 456 -8.84 -9.98 -13.65
N PRO A 457 -9.39 -9.34 -12.60
CA PRO A 457 -10.16 -10.08 -11.60
C PRO A 457 -11.13 -11.01 -12.32
N SER A 458 -11.14 -12.29 -11.97
CA SER A 458 -12.08 -13.25 -12.55
C SER A 458 -13.48 -12.63 -12.48
N ILE A 459 -14.14 -12.47 -13.62
CA ILE A 459 -15.46 -11.84 -13.69
C ILE A 459 -16.48 -12.58 -12.80
N LYS A 460 -16.26 -13.88 -12.59
CA LYS A 460 -17.04 -14.73 -11.67
C LYS A 460 -16.99 -14.30 -10.20
N SER A 461 -16.03 -13.45 -9.81
CA SER A 461 -15.82 -13.02 -8.42
C SER A 461 -16.33 -11.61 -8.11
N GLY A 462 -16.96 -10.95 -9.08
CA GLY A 462 -17.54 -9.62 -8.93
C GLY A 462 -16.53 -8.47 -9.05
N TYR A 463 -16.94 -7.35 -9.64
CA TYR A 463 -16.17 -6.11 -9.67
C TYR A 463 -16.95 -4.93 -9.11
N LEU A 464 -16.24 -3.94 -8.55
CA LEU A 464 -16.82 -2.72 -8.01
C LEU A 464 -16.57 -1.57 -8.99
N VAL A 465 -17.64 -1.03 -9.57
CA VAL A 465 -17.60 0.04 -10.57
C VAL A 465 -18.47 1.19 -10.07
N GLY A 466 -17.86 2.30 -9.66
CA GLY A 466 -18.61 3.44 -9.12
C GLY A 466 -19.47 3.13 -7.88
N GLY A 467 -19.11 2.12 -7.09
CA GLY A 467 -19.91 1.63 -5.95
C GLY A 467 -20.94 0.55 -6.29
N LEU A 468 -20.98 0.08 -7.54
CA LEU A 468 -21.80 -1.05 -7.98
C LEU A 468 -21.01 -2.35 -7.91
N HIS A 469 -21.52 -3.33 -7.16
CA HIS A 469 -21.02 -4.69 -7.20
C HIS A 469 -21.67 -5.43 -8.37
N MET A 470 -20.87 -5.80 -9.37
CA MET A 470 -21.31 -6.41 -10.61
C MET A 470 -20.76 -7.84 -10.74
N VAL A 471 -21.63 -8.83 -10.83
CA VAL A 471 -21.27 -10.26 -10.95
C VAL A 471 -21.81 -10.81 -12.27
N GLN A 472 -20.95 -11.45 -13.07
CA GLN A 472 -21.38 -12.06 -14.32
C GLN A 472 -22.07 -13.41 -14.08
N GLU A 473 -23.26 -13.56 -14.65
CA GLU A 473 -24.02 -14.81 -14.74
C GLU A 473 -24.39 -15.06 -16.21
N GLY A 474 -23.56 -15.83 -16.91
CA GLY A 474 -23.70 -16.02 -18.36
C GLY A 474 -23.39 -14.72 -19.11
N ASP A 475 -24.33 -14.28 -19.94
CA ASP A 475 -24.22 -13.04 -20.74
C ASP A 475 -24.76 -11.79 -20.02
N ILE A 476 -25.32 -11.97 -18.81
CA ILE A 476 -25.93 -10.90 -18.02
C ILE A 476 -25.06 -10.63 -16.78
N PHE A 477 -25.00 -9.37 -16.38
CA PHE A 477 -24.35 -8.96 -15.13
C PHE A 477 -25.41 -8.56 -14.11
N LYS A 478 -25.37 -9.18 -12.93
CA LYS A 478 -26.16 -8.70 -11.78
C LYS A 478 -25.45 -7.53 -11.14
N ALA A 479 -26.14 -6.41 -10.98
CA ALA A 479 -25.62 -5.20 -10.35
C ALA A 479 -26.36 -4.91 -9.04
N GLU A 480 -25.61 -4.79 -7.95
CA GLU A 480 -26.11 -4.46 -6.61
C GLU A 480 -25.36 -3.25 -6.05
N LEU A 481 -26.03 -2.44 -5.23
CA LEU A 481 -25.38 -1.32 -4.54
C LEU A 481 -24.46 -1.84 -3.44
N TYR A 482 -23.24 -1.30 -3.37
CA TYR A 482 -22.26 -1.74 -2.39
C TYR A 482 -21.66 -0.57 -1.61
N ASN A 483 -22.09 -0.44 -0.36
CA ASN A 483 -21.57 0.53 0.59
C ASN A 483 -20.44 -0.11 1.42
N SER A 484 -19.19 0.03 0.97
CA SER A 484 -18.04 -0.37 1.78
C SER A 484 -17.09 0.81 1.95
N SER A 485 -16.59 1.00 3.17
CA SER A 485 -15.56 2.00 3.49
C SER A 485 -14.15 1.51 3.19
N ASN A 486 -13.98 0.26 2.75
CA ASN A 486 -12.70 -0.45 2.75
C ASN A 486 -12.09 -0.58 1.34
N PHE A 487 -11.99 0.53 0.62
CA PHE A 487 -11.38 0.60 -0.71
C PHE A 487 -9.86 0.76 -0.65
N GLY A 488 -9.16 -0.32 -0.31
CA GLY A 488 -7.72 -0.23 -0.05
C GLY A 488 -6.81 -0.24 -1.29
N LEU A 489 -7.25 -0.70 -2.47
CA LEU A 489 -6.36 -0.93 -3.62
C LEU A 489 -7.08 -0.86 -4.99
N HIS A 490 -6.64 0.08 -5.85
CA HIS A 490 -7.05 0.28 -7.26
C HIS A 490 -6.69 -0.91 -8.17
N HIS A 491 -7.50 -1.28 -9.19
CA HIS A 491 -7.19 -2.48 -9.99
C HIS A 491 -7.48 -2.49 -11.50
N ALA A 492 -8.41 -1.69 -12.03
CA ALA A 492 -8.60 -1.58 -13.48
C ALA A 492 -9.32 -0.26 -13.83
N HIS A 493 -9.34 0.10 -15.10
CA HIS A 493 -10.07 1.26 -15.61
C HIS A 493 -11.06 0.79 -16.67
N VAL A 494 -12.19 1.47 -16.81
CA VAL A 494 -13.03 1.29 -18.00
C VAL A 494 -12.24 1.79 -19.20
N LYS A 495 -12.23 0.99 -20.28
CA LYS A 495 -11.57 1.38 -21.53
C LYS A 495 -12.23 2.68 -22.04
N PRO A 496 -11.45 3.67 -22.51
CA PRO A 496 -12.04 4.83 -23.16
C PRO A 496 -12.83 4.43 -24.41
N GLY A 497 -14.02 5.01 -24.59
CA GLY A 497 -14.93 4.65 -25.67
C GLY A 497 -16.38 4.97 -25.35
N LYS A 498 -17.25 4.70 -26.33
CA LYS A 498 -18.71 4.81 -26.19
C LYS A 498 -19.29 3.45 -25.83
N TYR A 499 -20.17 3.43 -24.84
CA TYR A 499 -20.83 2.23 -24.36
C TYR A 499 -22.33 2.43 -24.33
N SER A 500 -23.04 1.44 -24.84
CA SER A 500 -24.49 1.28 -24.69
C SER A 500 -24.72 0.18 -23.65
N ILE A 501 -25.23 0.57 -22.49
CA ILE A 501 -25.47 -0.35 -21.37
C ILE A 501 -26.98 -0.57 -21.27
N GLU A 502 -27.40 -1.81 -21.50
CA GLU A 502 -28.79 -2.22 -21.33
C GLU A 502 -29.07 -2.48 -19.86
N LEU A 503 -29.91 -1.67 -19.23
CA LEU A 503 -30.34 -1.86 -17.84
C LEU A 503 -31.73 -2.49 -17.83
N ILE A 504 -31.78 -3.78 -17.48
CA ILE A 504 -33.02 -4.53 -17.32
C ILE A 504 -33.65 -4.14 -15.98
N ARG A 505 -34.88 -3.63 -16.07
CA ARG A 505 -35.75 -3.39 -14.92
C ARG A 505 -36.62 -4.62 -14.70
N PRO A 506 -36.59 -5.28 -13.52
CA PRO A 506 -37.58 -6.29 -13.19
C PRO A 506 -38.98 -5.68 -13.27
N PHE A 507 -39.96 -6.44 -13.77
CA PHE A 507 -41.35 -6.03 -13.65
C PHE A 507 -41.68 -5.82 -12.17
N SER A 508 -42.40 -4.75 -11.84
CA SER A 508 -43.05 -4.67 -10.53
C SER A 508 -44.09 -5.78 -10.42
N ASP A 509 -44.40 -6.21 -9.20
CA ASP A 509 -45.43 -7.22 -8.95
C ASP A 509 -46.76 -6.85 -9.66
N ASP A 510 -47.14 -5.57 -9.65
CA ASP A 510 -48.32 -5.04 -10.36
C ASP A 510 -48.27 -5.23 -11.89
N LYS A 511 -47.09 -5.07 -12.50
CA LYS A 511 -46.92 -5.24 -13.96
C LYS A 511 -46.93 -6.70 -14.36
N VAL A 512 -46.40 -7.58 -13.50
CA VAL A 512 -46.51 -9.03 -13.72
C VAL A 512 -47.98 -9.43 -13.68
N LEU A 513 -48.75 -8.91 -12.72
CA LEU A 513 -50.20 -9.15 -12.63
C LEU A 513 -50.95 -8.66 -13.87
N GLU A 514 -50.67 -7.44 -14.33
CA GLU A 514 -51.27 -6.88 -15.55
C GLU A 514 -50.94 -7.73 -16.79
N MET A 515 -49.71 -8.22 -16.93
CA MET A 515 -49.33 -9.10 -18.05
C MET A 515 -50.01 -10.46 -17.98
N ILE A 516 -50.17 -11.03 -16.78
CA ILE A 516 -50.92 -12.28 -16.58
C ILE A 516 -52.38 -12.06 -16.99
N GLU A 517 -52.99 -10.94 -16.57
CA GLU A 517 -54.36 -10.56 -16.96
C GLU A 517 -54.53 -10.38 -18.47
N LEU A 518 -53.52 -9.84 -19.16
CA LEU A 518 -53.57 -9.57 -20.59
C LEU A 518 -53.40 -10.81 -21.47
N HIS A 519 -52.84 -11.90 -20.93
CA HIS A 519 -52.49 -13.12 -21.69
C HIS A 519 -53.29 -14.35 -21.28
N LEU A 520 -53.99 -14.29 -20.15
CA LEU A 520 -55.05 -15.24 -19.85
C LEU A 520 -56.29 -14.88 -20.69
N PRO A 521 -56.97 -15.86 -21.31
CA PRO A 521 -58.19 -15.59 -22.06
C PRO A 521 -59.19 -14.89 -21.13
N ALA A 522 -59.66 -13.70 -21.55
CA ALA A 522 -60.71 -13.00 -20.83
C ALA A 522 -61.90 -13.97 -20.67
N PRO A 523 -62.34 -14.29 -19.45
CA PRO A 523 -63.47 -15.20 -19.27
C PRO A 523 -64.69 -14.58 -19.96
N GLU A 524 -65.40 -15.37 -20.79
CA GLU A 524 -66.59 -14.94 -21.55
C GLU A 524 -67.69 -14.31 -20.67
N LYS A 525 -67.60 -14.49 -19.35
CA LYS A 525 -68.36 -13.74 -18.34
C LYS A 525 -67.39 -13.30 -17.24
N GLY A 526 -67.14 -11.99 -17.21
CA GLY A 526 -66.07 -11.33 -16.46
C GLY A 526 -66.09 -11.54 -14.96
N VAL A 527 -64.91 -11.89 -14.44
CA VAL A 527 -64.38 -11.46 -13.15
C VAL A 527 -62.91 -11.18 -13.44
N LEU A 528 -62.42 -9.98 -13.11
CA LEU A 528 -61.00 -9.66 -13.32
C LEU A 528 -60.14 -10.62 -12.50
N LEU A 529 -58.97 -11.04 -12.99
CA LEU A 529 -58.11 -11.97 -12.23
C LEU A 529 -57.74 -11.35 -10.87
N LYS A 530 -57.54 -10.04 -10.81
CA LYS A 530 -57.43 -9.28 -9.57
C LYS A 530 -58.62 -9.48 -8.63
N GLU A 531 -59.85 -9.43 -9.11
CA GLU A 531 -61.05 -9.71 -8.30
C GLU A 531 -61.12 -11.19 -7.88
N ILE A 532 -60.67 -12.14 -8.70
CA ILE A 532 -60.57 -13.56 -8.32
C ILE A 532 -59.52 -13.76 -7.23
N ILE A 533 -58.36 -13.10 -7.37
CA ILE A 533 -57.27 -13.13 -6.40
C ILE A 533 -57.68 -12.43 -5.10
N ASP A 534 -58.37 -11.30 -5.18
CA ASP A 534 -58.87 -10.57 -4.02
C ASP A 534 -60.02 -11.33 -3.35
N THR A 535 -60.91 -11.97 -4.12
CA THR A 535 -61.93 -12.90 -3.59
C THR A 535 -61.29 -14.14 -2.96
N LEU A 536 -60.22 -14.69 -3.54
CA LEU A 536 -59.46 -15.80 -2.95
C LEU A 536 -58.78 -15.35 -1.66
N LYS A 537 -58.21 -14.15 -1.60
CA LYS A 537 -57.64 -13.57 -0.38
C LYS A 537 -58.72 -13.35 0.68
N GLU A 538 -59.88 -12.82 0.31
CA GLU A 538 -61.01 -12.61 1.23
C GLU A 538 -61.62 -13.94 1.69
N ALA A 539 -61.76 -14.92 0.79
CA ALA A 539 -62.32 -16.24 1.10
C ALA A 539 -61.34 -17.15 1.86
N THR A 540 -60.04 -16.87 1.84
CA THR A 540 -59.00 -17.59 2.61
C THR A 540 -58.56 -16.85 3.85
N ALA A 541 -58.84 -15.54 3.94
CA ALA A 541 -58.85 -14.79 5.18
C ALA A 541 -60.07 -15.20 6.00
N HIS A 542 -59.91 -16.28 6.78
CA HIS A 542 -60.91 -16.80 7.68
C HIS A 542 -60.75 -16.18 9.08
N PRO A 543 -61.45 -15.08 9.43
CA PRO A 543 -61.38 -14.52 10.78
C PRO A 543 -61.85 -15.52 11.85
N GLU A 544 -62.68 -16.50 11.50
CA GLU A 544 -63.07 -17.62 12.38
C GLU A 544 -61.96 -18.65 12.65
N LEU A 545 -60.89 -18.66 11.84
CA LEU A 545 -59.68 -19.47 12.06
C LEU A 545 -58.56 -18.66 12.74
N GLU A 546 -58.87 -17.46 13.23
CA GLU A 546 -57.97 -16.60 14.00
C GLU A 546 -57.48 -17.33 15.25
N ILE A 547 -56.17 -17.61 15.31
CA ILE A 547 -55.56 -18.20 16.50
C ILE A 547 -54.85 -17.10 17.28
N LYS A 548 -55.42 -16.76 18.44
CA LYS A 548 -54.81 -15.84 19.39
C LYS A 548 -53.67 -16.53 20.13
N PHE A 549 -52.57 -15.82 20.28
CA PHE A 549 -51.48 -16.26 21.15
C PHE A 549 -50.85 -15.07 21.88
N PRO A 550 -50.32 -15.25 23.10
CA PRO A 550 -49.57 -14.21 23.78
C PRO A 550 -48.26 -13.97 23.04
N LEU A 551 -47.96 -12.71 22.70
CA LEU A 551 -46.72 -12.33 22.02
C LEU A 551 -45.54 -12.30 23.02
N THR A 552 -45.24 -13.46 23.61
CA THR A 552 -44.11 -13.72 24.51
C THR A 552 -43.38 -14.97 24.03
N PRO A 553 -42.09 -15.18 24.37
CA PRO A 553 -41.36 -16.38 23.97
C PRO A 553 -42.08 -17.67 24.39
N THR A 554 -42.60 -17.71 25.63
CA THR A 554 -43.38 -18.85 26.15
C THR A 554 -44.69 -19.05 25.41
N GLY A 555 -45.44 -17.97 25.13
CA GLY A 555 -46.72 -18.06 24.41
C GLY A 555 -46.54 -18.51 22.95
N LEU A 556 -45.45 -18.12 22.31
CA LEU A 556 -45.09 -18.56 20.96
C LEU A 556 -44.64 -20.03 20.95
N ALA A 557 -43.84 -20.47 21.94
CA ALA A 557 -43.39 -21.86 22.07
C ALA A 557 -44.56 -22.82 22.36
N GLU A 558 -45.48 -22.45 23.25
CA GLU A 558 -46.72 -23.20 23.51
C GLU A 558 -47.60 -23.29 22.26
N TYR A 559 -47.72 -22.19 21.52
CA TYR A 559 -48.46 -22.15 20.27
C TYR A 559 -47.86 -23.09 19.22
N VAL A 560 -46.52 -23.06 19.03
CA VAL A 560 -45.81 -23.95 18.11
C VAL A 560 -46.03 -25.40 18.53
N ASN A 561 -45.78 -25.76 19.80
CA ASN A 561 -45.95 -27.12 20.29
C ASN A 561 -47.39 -27.66 20.19
N LYS A 562 -48.40 -26.80 20.35
CA LYS A 562 -49.81 -27.21 20.25
C LYS A 562 -50.28 -27.41 18.81
N ASN A 563 -49.57 -26.83 17.83
CA ASN A 563 -49.99 -26.80 16.42
C ASN A 563 -48.93 -27.34 15.44
N THR A 564 -47.81 -27.87 15.93
CA THR A 564 -46.69 -28.45 15.16
C THR A 564 -47.13 -29.60 14.25
N ASN A 565 -48.10 -30.41 14.69
CA ASN A 565 -48.65 -31.51 13.89
C ASN A 565 -49.66 -31.05 12.81
N LYS A 566 -49.86 -29.73 12.63
CA LYS A 566 -50.85 -29.16 11.71
C LYS A 566 -50.27 -28.31 10.57
N GLY A 567 -48.95 -28.15 10.47
CA GLY A 567 -48.31 -27.46 9.33
C GLY A 567 -48.69 -25.97 9.13
N LEU A 568 -49.15 -25.29 10.19
CA LEU A 568 -49.97 -24.06 10.10
C LEU A 568 -49.22 -22.70 10.05
N LEU A 569 -47.94 -22.64 9.65
CA LEU A 569 -47.12 -21.43 9.90
C LEU A 569 -46.51 -20.74 8.67
N ARG A 570 -46.86 -21.13 7.44
CA ARG A 570 -46.31 -20.47 6.23
C ARG A 570 -47.19 -19.38 5.65
N THR A 571 -48.48 -19.49 5.85
CA THR A 571 -49.44 -18.57 5.27
C THR A 571 -49.74 -17.40 6.20
N HIS A 572 -49.30 -17.38 7.46
CA HIS A 572 -49.90 -16.42 8.38
C HIS A 572 -49.21 -15.04 8.43
N GLU A 573 -49.96 -13.96 8.27
CA GLU A 573 -49.50 -12.59 8.55
C GLU A 573 -49.77 -12.21 10.01
N LEU A 574 -48.83 -11.48 10.62
CA LEU A 574 -48.90 -11.07 12.03
C LEU A 574 -49.47 -9.65 12.11
N LEU A 575 -50.72 -9.54 12.56
CA LEU A 575 -51.43 -8.28 12.73
C LEU A 575 -51.81 -8.12 14.21
N GLY A 576 -50.98 -7.38 14.97
CA GLY A 576 -51.07 -7.33 16.42
C GLY A 576 -50.65 -8.65 17.09
N GLN A 577 -51.50 -9.21 17.96
CA GLN A 577 -51.29 -10.52 18.62
C GLN A 577 -52.04 -11.68 17.93
N LYS A 578 -52.28 -11.55 16.62
CA LYS A 578 -53.09 -12.48 15.84
C LYS A 578 -52.30 -12.98 14.63
N LEU A 579 -52.37 -14.27 14.37
CA LEU A 579 -51.85 -14.92 13.16
C LEU A 579 -53.03 -15.21 12.23
N MET A 580 -52.99 -14.65 11.02
CA MET A 580 -54.07 -14.75 10.03
C MET A 580 -53.60 -15.57 8.83
N PRO A 581 -54.23 -16.68 8.41
CA PRO A 581 -53.81 -17.42 7.21
C PRO A 581 -53.93 -16.55 5.95
N VAL A 582 -52.88 -16.56 5.12
CA VAL A 582 -52.72 -15.82 3.85
C VAL A 582 -52.03 -16.73 2.83
N LEU A 583 -52.74 -17.13 1.78
CA LEU A 583 -52.08 -17.75 0.64
C LEU A 583 -51.13 -16.74 -0.04
N SER A 584 -49.88 -17.11 -0.33
CA SER A 584 -49.04 -16.26 -1.17
C SER A 584 -49.58 -16.24 -2.61
N LEU A 585 -49.34 -15.15 -3.34
CA LEU A 585 -49.84 -14.98 -4.72
C LEU A 585 -49.40 -16.11 -5.67
N VAL A 586 -48.20 -16.67 -5.46
CA VAL A 586 -47.65 -17.76 -6.26
C VAL A 586 -48.33 -19.10 -5.91
N GLU A 587 -48.59 -19.36 -4.63
CA GLU A 587 -49.30 -20.56 -4.18
C GLU A 587 -50.78 -20.53 -4.59
N ALA A 588 -51.42 -19.36 -4.49
CA ALA A 588 -52.78 -19.16 -4.99
C ALA A 588 -52.83 -19.44 -6.49
N ALA A 589 -51.90 -18.85 -7.26
CA ALA A 589 -51.83 -19.05 -8.71
C ALA A 589 -51.56 -20.51 -9.11
N GLU A 590 -50.66 -21.23 -8.42
CA GLU A 590 -50.39 -22.66 -8.65
C GLU A 590 -51.62 -23.54 -8.37
N LEU A 591 -52.40 -23.24 -7.33
CA LEU A 591 -53.63 -23.96 -6.99
C LEU A 591 -54.72 -23.83 -8.06
N VAL A 592 -54.83 -22.66 -8.71
CA VAL A 592 -55.82 -22.42 -9.78
C VAL A 592 -55.31 -22.77 -11.18
N LYS A 593 -54.01 -23.05 -11.34
CA LYS A 593 -53.35 -23.28 -12.64
C LYS A 593 -53.97 -24.43 -13.44
N GLY A 594 -54.36 -25.53 -12.78
CA GLY A 594 -55.04 -26.65 -13.44
C GLY A 594 -56.52 -26.38 -13.77
N ILE A 595 -57.13 -25.41 -13.09
CA ILE A 595 -58.56 -25.11 -13.12
C ILE A 595 -58.90 -24.10 -14.22
N ILE A 596 -58.01 -23.11 -14.42
CA ILE A 596 -58.14 -22.12 -15.49
C ILE A 596 -58.20 -22.80 -16.88
N TYR A 597 -57.58 -23.98 -17.02
CA TYR A 597 -57.60 -24.76 -18.26
C TYR A 597 -58.85 -25.63 -18.48
N SER A 598 -59.60 -25.99 -17.43
CA SER A 598 -60.74 -26.93 -17.57
C SER A 598 -62.11 -26.25 -17.59
N GLY A 599 -62.25 -25.05 -17.01
CA GLY A 599 -63.49 -24.27 -17.04
C GLY A 599 -64.69 -24.85 -16.26
N ASP A 600 -64.53 -25.96 -15.53
CA ASP A 600 -65.61 -26.60 -14.79
C ASP A 600 -65.80 -25.99 -13.38
N LYS A 601 -66.92 -25.31 -13.18
CA LYS A 601 -67.30 -24.68 -11.91
C LYS A 601 -67.56 -25.68 -10.77
N GLN A 602 -67.97 -26.92 -11.07
CA GLN A 602 -68.19 -27.93 -10.03
C GLN A 602 -66.87 -28.52 -9.50
N GLU A 603 -65.88 -28.69 -10.37
CA GLU A 603 -64.53 -29.12 -10.01
C GLU A 603 -63.82 -28.05 -9.15
N MET A 604 -64.01 -26.77 -9.51
CA MET A 604 -63.48 -25.62 -8.77
C MET A 604 -64.03 -25.53 -7.33
N GLN A 605 -65.34 -25.76 -7.15
CA GLN A 605 -65.96 -25.81 -5.82
C GLN A 605 -65.50 -27.03 -5.00
N LYS A 606 -65.31 -28.18 -5.65
CA LYS A 606 -64.85 -29.42 -5.01
C LYS A 606 -63.40 -29.34 -4.52
N ILE A 607 -62.54 -28.63 -5.25
CA ILE A 607 -61.15 -28.37 -4.85
C ILE A 607 -61.09 -27.30 -3.75
N LEU A 608 -61.91 -26.25 -3.81
CA LEU A 608 -62.07 -25.31 -2.69
C LEU A 608 -62.49 -26.06 -1.41
N ASP A 609 -63.40 -27.03 -1.53
CA ASP A 609 -63.81 -27.86 -0.40
C ASP A 609 -62.73 -28.87 0.06
N GLN A 610 -61.82 -29.28 -0.82
CA GLN A 610 -60.67 -30.14 -0.47
C GLN A 610 -59.49 -29.34 0.14
N SER A 611 -59.27 -28.11 -0.31
CA SER A 611 -58.26 -27.18 0.24
C SER A 611 -58.54 -26.75 1.68
N LYS A 612 -59.77 -27.01 2.17
CA LYS A 612 -60.16 -26.89 3.59
C LYS A 612 -59.58 -28.00 4.48
N LYS A 613 -58.84 -28.99 3.93
CA LYS A 613 -58.14 -30.01 4.72
C LYS A 613 -56.66 -29.63 4.94
N PRO A 614 -56.13 -29.81 6.17
CA PRO A 614 -54.78 -29.37 6.51
C PRO A 614 -53.70 -30.19 5.77
N HIS A 615 -52.77 -29.50 5.12
CA HIS A 615 -51.59 -30.05 4.46
C HIS A 615 -50.34 -29.89 5.34
N ASN A 616 -49.31 -30.73 5.14
CA ASN A 616 -48.03 -30.66 5.83
C ASN A 616 -47.10 -29.62 5.19
N PHE A 617 -46.71 -28.57 5.93
CA PHE A 617 -45.81 -27.51 5.45
C PHE A 617 -44.75 -27.11 6.48
N THR A 618 -43.61 -26.60 5.99
CA THR A 618 -42.39 -26.20 6.74
C THR A 618 -42.34 -24.69 7.03
N ILE A 619 -41.53 -24.23 8.00
CA ILE A 619 -41.43 -22.79 8.38
C ILE A 619 -40.57 -22.00 7.36
N SER A 620 -40.79 -20.67 7.19
CA SER A 620 -39.95 -19.80 6.37
C SER A 620 -39.00 -18.91 7.20
N ASN A 621 -37.76 -18.74 6.72
CA ASN A 621 -36.72 -17.97 7.43
C ASN A 621 -37.05 -16.47 7.60
N ASN A 622 -37.97 -15.92 6.79
CA ASN A 622 -38.36 -14.51 6.88
C ASN A 622 -39.31 -14.22 8.06
N LEU A 623 -40.22 -15.14 8.39
CA LEU A 623 -41.08 -15.01 9.57
C LEU A 623 -40.23 -15.10 10.85
N ILE A 624 -39.26 -16.02 10.88
CA ILE A 624 -38.28 -16.14 11.99
C ILE A 624 -37.53 -14.82 12.19
N LYS A 625 -37.04 -14.18 11.11
CA LYS A 625 -36.35 -12.88 11.19
C LYS A 625 -37.25 -11.74 11.69
N LYS A 626 -38.54 -11.73 11.33
CA LYS A 626 -39.50 -10.73 11.84
C LYS A 626 -39.82 -10.94 13.32
N LEU A 627 -40.01 -12.19 13.75
CA LEU A 627 -40.25 -12.54 15.15
C LEU A 627 -39.04 -12.21 16.04
N LYS A 628 -37.81 -12.50 15.60
CA LYS A 628 -36.57 -12.13 16.30
C LYS A 628 -36.39 -10.62 16.49
N LYS A 629 -37.01 -9.78 15.66
CA LYS A 629 -37.00 -8.31 15.83
C LYS A 629 -38.05 -7.81 16.83
N LEU A 630 -39.14 -8.55 17.02
CA LEU A 630 -40.25 -8.17 17.90
C LEU A 630 -40.12 -8.76 19.31
N LEU A 631 -39.37 -9.85 19.47
CA LEU A 631 -39.08 -10.53 20.73
C LEU A 631 -37.54 -10.63 20.88
N PRO A 632 -36.89 -9.64 21.53
CA PRO A 632 -35.42 -9.55 21.53
C PRO A 632 -34.70 -10.53 22.46
N GLU A 633 -35.40 -11.26 23.34
CA GLU A 633 -34.77 -12.24 24.25
C GLU A 633 -34.83 -13.67 23.69
N ASP A 634 -33.66 -14.32 23.72
CA ASP A 634 -33.25 -15.62 23.19
C ASP A 634 -34.35 -16.59 22.72
N ILE A 635 -34.70 -16.49 21.44
CA ILE A 635 -35.26 -17.61 20.68
C ILE A 635 -34.08 -18.46 20.20
N SER A 636 -33.81 -19.60 20.86
CA SER A 636 -32.86 -20.60 20.39
C SER A 636 -33.26 -21.12 19.00
N GLU A 637 -32.29 -21.60 18.22
CA GLU A 637 -32.56 -22.18 16.89
C GLU A 637 -33.23 -23.57 16.92
N GLU A 638 -33.22 -24.25 18.08
CA GLU A 638 -34.07 -25.41 18.37
C GLU A 638 -35.50 -24.98 18.67
#